data_AF-A0A1B0C5I1-F1
#
_entry.id   AF-A0A1B0C5I1-F1
#
_cell.length_a   1.000
_cell.length_b   1.000
_cell.length_c   1.000
_cell.angle_alpha   90.00
_cell.angle_beta   90.00
_cell.angle_gamma   90.00
#
_symmetry.space_group_name_H-M   'P 1'
#
loop_
_entity.id
_entity.type
_entity.pdbx_description
1 polymer ?
#
loop_
_entity_poly.entity_id
_entity_poly.type
_entity_poly.pdbx_seq_one_letter_code
_entity_poly.pdbx_strand_id
1 'polypeptide(L)'
;MFTLEKIRMINTKGDKHGTITVRICEIENFEVTTLRIDVVTDGRRVAVQFTTDWQLYANRRDLTINSIYFRFYGRIASETDRHDELTLKAIRANAQSLAHISGERI
;
A
#
# COMPACT_ATOMS: atom_id res chain seq x y z
N MET A 1 -22.07 0.46 -6.16
CA MET A 1 -20.64 0.34 -6.55
C MET A 1 -19.94 -0.35 -5.38
N PHE A 2 -19.31 -1.52 -5.60
CA PHE A 2 -18.70 -2.43 -4.59
C PHE A 2 -19.63 -3.18 -3.61
N THR A 3 -20.87 -3.46 -4.02
CA THR A 3 -21.84 -4.18 -3.18
C THR A 3 -21.60 -5.70 -3.12
N LEU A 4 -20.96 -6.28 -4.12
CA LEU A 4 -20.66 -7.72 -4.19
C LEU A 4 -19.55 -8.10 -3.22
N GLU A 5 -18.53 -7.25 -3.11
CA GLU A 5 -17.28 -7.46 -2.36
C GLU A 5 -17.39 -6.96 -0.91
N LYS A 6 -18.54 -6.41 -0.52
CA LYS A 6 -18.86 -5.91 0.83
C LYS A 6 -17.76 -5.01 1.40
N ILE A 7 -17.26 -4.07 0.59
CA ILE A 7 -16.19 -3.17 1.00
C ILE A 7 -16.75 -2.11 1.95
N ARG A 8 -16.13 -1.95 3.13
CA ARG A 8 -16.48 -0.87 4.06
C ARG A 8 -15.25 -0.26 4.72
N MET A 9 -15.35 1.00 5.11
CA MET A 9 -14.35 1.65 5.96
C MET A 9 -14.62 1.28 7.42
N ILE A 10 -13.57 0.90 8.13
CA ILE A 10 -13.59 0.69 9.57
C ILE A 10 -12.58 1.67 10.19
N ASN A 11 -12.86 2.23 11.36
CA ASN A 11 -11.97 3.16 12.05
C ASN A 11 -11.58 4.44 11.27
N THR A 12 -12.42 5.47 11.34
CA THR A 12 -12.20 6.74 10.66
C THR A 12 -11.19 7.66 11.34
N LYS A 13 -10.65 7.33 12.53
CA LYS A 13 -9.79 8.25 13.29
C LYS A 13 -8.44 8.58 12.63
N GLY A 14 -8.00 7.74 11.70
CA GLY A 14 -6.75 7.94 10.94
C GLY A 14 -6.87 8.95 9.80
N ASP A 15 -8.09 9.39 9.47
CA ASP A 15 -8.39 10.27 8.34
C ASP A 15 -7.63 11.59 8.38
N LYS A 16 -7.48 12.19 9.57
CA LYS A 16 -6.71 13.42 9.81
C LYS A 16 -5.25 13.32 9.39
N HIS A 17 -4.70 12.11 9.37
CA HIS A 17 -3.34 11.83 8.94
C HIS A 17 -3.30 11.19 7.55
N GLY A 18 -4.45 10.99 6.90
CA GLY A 18 -4.56 10.39 5.57
C GLY A 18 -4.55 8.86 5.55
N THR A 19 -4.81 8.21 6.68
CA THR A 19 -4.92 6.75 6.78
C THR A 19 -6.38 6.34 6.94
N ILE A 20 -6.84 5.43 6.09
CA ILE A 20 -8.15 4.78 6.21
C ILE A 20 -7.94 3.27 6.36
N THR A 21 -8.74 2.63 7.20
CA THR A 21 -8.77 1.17 7.25
C THR A 21 -9.98 0.68 6.46
N VAL A 22 -9.73 -0.19 5.48
CA VAL A 22 -10.75 -0.79 4.63
C VAL A 22 -10.89 -2.25 5.00
N ARG A 23 -12.12 -2.73 5.16
CA ARG A 23 -12.43 -4.15 5.33
C ARG A 23 -13.10 -4.67 4.07
N ILE A 24 -12.57 -5.77 3.55
CA ILE A 24 -13.08 -6.45 2.34
C ILE A 24 -13.66 -7.81 2.74
N CYS A 25 -14.84 -8.14 2.21
CA CYS A 25 -15.52 -9.42 2.43
C CYS A 25 -15.69 -9.86 3.90
N GLU A 26 -15.64 -8.94 4.86
CA GLU A 26 -15.65 -9.22 6.32
C GLU A 26 -14.45 -10.01 6.86
N ILE A 27 -13.45 -10.31 6.04
CA ILE A 27 -12.35 -11.22 6.39
C ILE A 27 -11.11 -10.43 6.81
N GLU A 28 -10.66 -9.50 5.98
CA GLU A 28 -9.34 -8.88 6.11
C GLU A 28 -9.42 -7.35 6.15
N ASN A 29 -8.46 -6.76 6.86
CA ASN A 29 -8.29 -5.32 7.02
C ASN A 29 -7.08 -4.85 6.25
N PHE A 30 -7.24 -3.78 5.49
CA PHE A 30 -6.20 -3.12 4.74
C PHE A 30 -6.04 -1.68 5.24
N GLU A 31 -4.81 -1.26 5.53
CA GLU A 31 -4.52 0.11 5.96
C GLU A 31 -3.97 0.94 4.80
N VAL A 32 -4.84 1.71 4.18
CA VAL A 32 -4.48 2.54 3.03
C VAL A 32 -4.11 3.93 3.54
N THR A 33 -2.85 4.31 3.33
CA THR A 33 -2.33 5.63 3.71
C THR A 33 -1.96 6.45 2.47
N THR A 34 -2.54 7.64 2.35
CA THR A 34 -2.17 8.60 1.31
C THR A 34 -0.75 9.10 1.54
N LEU A 35 0.04 9.22 0.47
CA LEU A 35 1.39 9.75 0.54
C LEU A 35 1.36 11.17 1.13
N ARG A 36 2.26 11.44 2.07
CA ARG A 36 2.29 12.70 2.83
C ARG A 36 3.70 13.10 3.26
N ILE A 37 4.01 14.39 3.29
CA ILE A 37 5.22 14.95 3.90
C ILE A 37 4.89 15.56 5.26
N ASP A 38 5.88 15.61 6.15
CA ASP A 38 5.73 16.32 7.42
C ASP A 38 6.03 17.80 7.20
N VAL A 39 5.09 18.63 7.63
CA VAL A 39 5.26 20.07 7.69
C VAL A 39 5.47 20.45 9.14
N VAL A 40 6.66 20.98 9.43
CA VAL A 40 6.98 21.49 10.76
C VAL A 40 6.12 22.73 10.98
N THR A 41 5.26 22.68 12.00
CA THR A 41 4.55 23.84 12.53
C THR A 41 5.12 24.19 13.91
N ASP A 42 5.09 25.47 14.29
CA ASP A 42 5.62 25.94 15.58
C ASP A 42 4.99 25.16 16.77
N GLY A 43 5.73 24.19 17.31
CA GLY A 43 5.35 23.40 18.50
C GLY A 43 5.36 21.88 18.31
N ARG A 44 4.62 21.15 19.16
CA ARG A 44 4.53 19.67 19.19
C ARG A 44 3.51 19.06 18.23
N ARG A 45 2.89 19.88 17.37
CA ARG A 45 1.93 19.40 16.37
C ARG A 45 2.67 19.29 15.04
N VAL A 46 2.63 18.12 14.45
CA VAL A 46 3.11 17.90 13.08
C VAL A 46 1.89 18.00 12.18
N ALA A 47 1.89 18.98 11.28
CA ALA A 47 0.94 19.03 10.19
C ALA A 47 1.41 18.08 9.08
N VAL A 48 0.47 17.45 8.39
CA VAL A 48 0.77 16.62 7.22
C VAL A 48 0.32 17.35 5.96
N GLN A 49 1.13 17.28 4.92
CA GLN A 49 0.75 17.73 3.58
C GLN A 49 0.74 16.54 2.65
N PHE A 50 -0.37 16.30 1.95
CA PHE A 50 -0.47 15.22 0.98
C PHE A 50 0.38 15.52 -0.27
N THR A 51 0.96 14.47 -0.83
CA THR A 51 1.79 14.52 -2.03
C THR A 51 1.47 13.35 -2.95
N THR A 52 1.94 13.41 -4.18
CA THR A 52 1.96 12.28 -5.12
C THR A 52 3.39 11.79 -5.39
N ASP A 53 4.38 12.42 -4.77
CA ASP A 53 5.79 12.08 -4.91
C ASP A 53 6.20 11.00 -3.90
N TRP A 54 6.53 9.83 -4.43
CA TRP A 54 6.99 8.67 -3.67
C TRP A 54 8.34 8.89 -3.01
N GLN A 55 9.24 9.64 -3.64
CA GLN A 55 10.57 9.91 -3.11
C GLN A 55 10.49 10.81 -1.88
N LEU A 56 9.66 11.85 -1.93
CA LEU A 56 9.40 12.68 -0.75
C LEU A 56 8.77 11.87 0.40
N TYR A 57 7.88 10.93 0.09
CA TYR A 57 7.28 10.04 1.09
C TYR A 57 8.26 8.98 1.63
N ALA A 58 9.23 8.53 0.84
CA ALA A 58 10.30 7.64 1.29
C ALA A 58 11.25 8.38 2.24
N ASN A 59 11.68 9.59 1.88
CA ASN A 59 12.69 10.37 2.61
C ASN A 59 12.28 10.78 4.04
N ARG A 60 10.98 10.75 4.36
CA ARG A 60 10.46 11.03 5.71
C ARG A 60 10.46 9.82 6.65
N ARG A 61 10.77 8.61 6.15
CA ARG A 61 10.79 7.40 6.98
C ARG A 61 12.12 7.30 7.72
N ASP A 62 12.07 6.58 8.83
CA ASP A 62 13.15 6.40 9.78
C ASP A 62 14.33 5.59 9.22
N LEU A 63 14.03 4.48 8.55
CA LEU A 63 15.02 3.52 8.04
C LEU A 63 14.85 3.28 6.54
N THR A 64 15.97 3.08 5.85
CA THR A 64 16.00 2.82 4.40
C THR A 64 15.25 1.54 4.04
N ILE A 65 15.37 0.49 4.86
CA ILE A 65 14.63 -0.76 4.69
C ILE A 65 13.10 -0.58 4.78
N ASN A 66 12.64 0.40 5.57
CA ASN A 66 11.23 0.71 5.73
C ASN A 66 10.71 1.63 4.61
N SER A 67 11.57 2.07 3.70
CA SER A 67 11.27 3.05 2.65
C SER A 67 11.08 2.43 1.27
N ILE A 68 10.93 1.11 1.22
CA ILE A 68 10.77 0.33 -0.01
C ILE A 68 9.28 0.13 -0.29
N TYR A 69 8.87 0.34 -1.54
CA TYR A 69 7.49 0.16 -1.97
C TYR A 69 7.41 -0.84 -3.11
N PHE A 70 6.37 -1.65 -3.10
CA PHE A 70 6.06 -2.59 -4.16
C PHE A 70 4.78 -2.16 -4.88
N ARG A 71 4.83 -2.13 -6.21
CA ARG A 71 3.67 -1.83 -7.05
C ARG A 71 3.24 -3.08 -7.78
N PHE A 72 1.97 -3.45 -7.63
CA PHE A 72 1.36 -4.46 -8.48
C PHE A 72 1.18 -3.89 -9.89
N TYR A 73 1.86 -4.50 -10.86
CA TYR A 73 1.52 -4.36 -12.28
C TYR A 73 0.66 -5.56 -12.67
N GLY A 74 -0.65 -5.41 -12.53
CA GLY A 74 -1.59 -6.39 -13.06
C GLY A 74 -1.65 -6.30 -14.58
N ARG A 75 -1.31 -7.38 -15.27
CA ARG A 75 -1.70 -7.58 -16.68
C ARG A 75 -2.90 -8.50 -16.69
N ILE A 76 -3.97 -8.07 -17.36
CA ILE A 76 -5.16 -8.91 -17.57
C ILE A 76 -4.85 -9.83 -18.75
N ALA A 77 -4.90 -11.14 -18.53
CA ALA A 77 -4.81 -12.11 -19.61
C ALA A 77 -6.07 -12.03 -20.48
N SER A 78 -5.91 -12.17 -21.80
CA SER A 78 -7.04 -12.19 -22.75
C SER A 78 -7.84 -13.50 -22.68
N GLU A 79 -7.23 -14.55 -22.15
CA GLU A 79 -7.78 -15.90 -22.03
C GLU A 79 -7.52 -16.42 -20.61
N THR A 80 -8.44 -17.21 -20.07
CA THR A 80 -8.29 -17.88 -18.76
C THR A 80 -7.05 -18.78 -18.78
N ASP A 81 -6.32 -18.81 -17.66
CA ASP A 81 -5.11 -19.64 -17.46
C ASP A 81 -3.93 -19.35 -18.41
N ARG A 82 -4.04 -18.37 -19.31
CA ARG A 82 -2.96 -17.93 -20.20
C ARG A 82 -2.10 -16.87 -19.52
N HIS A 83 -1.33 -17.29 -18.53
CA HIS A 83 -0.39 -16.42 -17.82
C HIS A 83 0.85 -16.10 -18.66
N ASP A 84 1.35 -14.87 -18.53
CA ASP A 84 2.62 -14.47 -19.12
C ASP A 84 3.78 -15.25 -18.49
N GLU A 85 4.47 -16.06 -19.28
CA GLU A 85 5.51 -16.97 -18.81
C GLU A 85 6.69 -16.23 -18.17
N LEU A 86 7.05 -15.05 -18.69
CA LEU A 86 8.09 -14.19 -18.12
C LEU A 86 7.70 -13.70 -16.73
N THR A 87 6.45 -13.30 -16.54
CA THR A 87 5.89 -12.90 -15.25
C THR A 87 5.93 -14.06 -14.25
N LEU A 88 5.48 -15.26 -14.65
CA LEU A 88 5.54 -16.44 -13.79
C LEU A 88 6.97 -16.81 -13.39
N LYS A 89 7.91 -16.72 -14.34
CA LYS A 89 9.34 -16.99 -14.10
C LYS A 89 9.94 -15.96 -13.15
N ALA A 90 9.60 -14.68 -13.31
CA ALA A 90 10.02 -13.61 -12.41
C ALA A 90 9.46 -13.82 -10.99
N ILE A 91 8.18 -14.17 -10.85
CA ILE A 91 7.58 -14.48 -9.55
C ILE A 91 8.33 -15.65 -8.90
N ARG A 92 8.53 -16.76 -9.61
CA ARG A 92 9.23 -17.94 -9.07
C ARG A 92 10.66 -17.62 -8.65
N ALA A 93 11.39 -16.82 -9.45
CA ALA A 93 12.77 -16.44 -9.15
C ALA A 93 12.88 -15.54 -7.90
N ASN A 94 11.85 -14.73 -7.61
CA ASN A 94 11.83 -13.80 -6.48
C ASN A 94 10.97 -14.29 -5.30
N ALA A 95 10.31 -15.44 -5.40
CA ALA A 95 9.37 -15.92 -4.39
C ALA A 95 10.01 -16.08 -3.01
N GLN A 96 11.26 -16.57 -2.95
CA GLN A 96 11.96 -16.77 -1.69
C GLN A 96 12.30 -15.45 -1.00
N SER A 97 12.72 -14.43 -1.75
CA SER A 97 12.99 -13.11 -1.16
C SER A 97 11.70 -12.39 -0.75
N LEU A 98 10.62 -12.54 -1.53
CA LEU A 98 9.30 -12.02 -1.18
C LEU A 98 8.73 -12.63 0.11
N ALA A 99 9.04 -13.90 0.41
CA ALA A 99 8.60 -14.55 1.65
C ALA A 99 9.20 -13.92 2.93
N HIS A 100 10.32 -13.19 2.80
CA HIS A 100 10.97 -12.49 3.90
C HIS A 100 10.59 -11.00 4.00
N ILE A 101 9.82 -10.51 3.03
CA ILE A 101 9.26 -9.16 3.07
C ILE A 101 7.94 -9.24 3.81
N SER A 102 7.78 -8.47 4.88
CA SER A 102 6.51 -8.41 5.60
C SER A 102 5.40 -7.95 4.66
N GLY A 103 4.46 -8.86 4.37
CA GLY A 103 3.25 -8.57 3.60
C GLY A 103 2.24 -7.72 4.37
N GLU A 104 2.47 -7.47 5.66
CA GLU A 104 1.68 -6.52 6.47
C GLU A 104 2.02 -5.09 6.08
N ARG A 105 1.50 -4.69 4.92
CA ARG A 105 1.18 -3.31 4.52
C ARG A 105 0.62 -3.31 3.11
N ILE A 106 -0.56 -3.91 2.97
CA ILE A 106 -1.51 -3.57 1.91
C ILE A 106 -2.73 -2.96 2.60
#